data_AF-G9YRJ3-F1
#
_entry.id   AF-G9YRJ3-F1
#
_cell.length_a   1.000
_cell.length_b   1.000
_cell.length_c   1.000
_cell.angle_alpha   90.00
_cell.angle_beta   90.00
_cell.angle_gamma   90.00
#
_symmetry.space_group_name_H-M   'P 1'
#
loop_
_entity.id
_entity.type
_entity.pdbx_description
1 polymer ?
#
loop_
_entity_poly.entity_id
_entity_poly.type
_entity_poly.pdbx_seq_one_letter_code
_entity_poly.pdbx_strand_id
1 'polypeptide(L)'
;MAGKRRLNLSFSLTSPQQREAWRILSSIPVGQRTDTVCRMVCKAHEQDALLSAIRGLIREELRHLDLTTEKSRQAQAGDMDENVLGFLLALQQEGDEIT
;
A
#
# COMPACT_ATOMS: atom_id res chain seq x y z
N MET A 1 5.73 -22.04 37.62
CA MET A 1 5.30 -23.22 36.83
C MET A 1 4.58 -22.70 35.59
N ALA A 2 5.28 -22.54 34.47
CA ALA A 2 4.72 -21.89 33.28
C ALA A 2 3.61 -22.75 32.64
N GLY A 3 2.43 -22.18 32.45
CA GLY A 3 1.19 -22.87 32.11
C GLY A 3 1.16 -23.39 30.67
N LYS A 4 1.38 -24.69 30.50
CA LYS A 4 1.13 -25.39 29.22
C LYS A 4 -0.37 -25.42 28.93
N ARG A 5 -0.81 -24.71 27.88
CA ARG A 5 -2.19 -24.77 27.36
C ARG A 5 -2.21 -25.63 26.10
N ARG A 6 -3.23 -26.46 25.94
CA ARG A 6 -3.41 -27.31 24.75
C ARG A 6 -4.44 -26.70 23.81
N LEU A 7 -4.13 -26.69 22.52
CA LEU A 7 -5.05 -26.34 21.44
C LEU A 7 -5.32 -27.62 20.64
N ASN A 8 -6.58 -28.01 20.48
CA ASN A 8 -6.97 -29.15 19.66
C ASN A 8 -7.39 -28.65 18.28
N LEU A 9 -6.78 -29.20 17.23
CA LEU A 9 -7.09 -28.90 15.83
C LEU A 9 -7.50 -30.19 15.14
N SER A 10 -8.63 -30.16 14.45
CA SER A 10 -9.06 -31.21 13.53
C SER A 10 -8.99 -30.67 12.09
N PHE A 11 -8.43 -31.49 11.19
CA PHE A 11 -8.31 -31.15 9.78
C PHE A 11 -9.28 -32.02 8.99
N SER A 12 -10.17 -31.38 8.24
CA SER A 12 -11.03 -32.05 7.27
C SER A 12 -10.29 -32.24 5.96
N LEU A 13 -10.11 -33.49 5.55
CA LEU A 13 -9.47 -33.82 4.26
C LEU A 13 -10.38 -33.55 3.06
N THR A 14 -11.65 -33.19 3.28
CA THR A 14 -12.56 -32.75 2.20
C THR A 14 -12.27 -31.32 1.77
N SER A 15 -11.75 -30.46 2.67
CA SER A 15 -11.33 -29.11 2.34
C SER A 15 -9.92 -29.12 1.73
N PRO A 16 -9.71 -28.51 0.55
CA PRO A 16 -8.39 -28.50 -0.09
C PRO A 16 -7.34 -27.78 0.76
N GLN A 17 -7.72 -26.68 1.41
CA GLN A 17 -6.81 -25.90 2.25
C GLN A 17 -6.38 -26.66 3.50
N GLN A 18 -7.32 -27.34 4.18
CA GLN A 18 -6.99 -28.12 5.37
C GLN A 18 -6.23 -29.41 5.03
N ARG A 19 -6.52 -30.03 3.88
CA ARG A 19 -5.74 -31.17 3.37
C ARG A 19 -4.29 -30.77 3.10
N GLU A 20 -4.08 -29.61 2.49
CA GLU A 20 -2.74 -29.09 2.22
C GLU A 20 -2.00 -28.73 3.51
N ALA A 21 -2.67 -28.05 4.44
CA ALA A 21 -2.11 -27.79 5.77
C ALA A 21 -1.73 -29.10 6.48
N TRP A 22 -2.58 -30.12 6.43
CA TRP A 22 -2.27 -31.44 6.98
C TRP A 22 -1.06 -32.09 6.30
N ARG A 23 -0.94 -32.01 4.98
CA ARG A 23 0.21 -32.53 4.22
C ARG A 23 1.52 -31.89 4.68
N ILE A 24 1.53 -30.57 4.84
CA ILE A 24 2.70 -29.83 5.32
C ILE A 24 3.03 -30.24 6.76
N LEU A 25 2.05 -30.21 7.66
CA LEU A 25 2.27 -30.51 9.09
C LEU A 25 2.68 -31.97 9.34
N SER A 26 2.14 -32.91 8.57
CA SER A 26 2.45 -34.35 8.70
C SER A 26 3.87 -34.68 8.26
N SER A 27 4.46 -33.89 7.35
CA SER A 27 5.87 -34.03 6.94
C SER A 27 6.88 -33.59 8.02
N ILE A 28 6.43 -32.88 9.06
CA ILE A 28 7.32 -32.37 10.11
C ILE A 28 7.64 -33.50 11.12
N PRO A 29 8.93 -33.66 11.52
CA PRO A 29 9.34 -34.65 12.50
C PRO A 29 8.58 -34.57 13.82
N VAL A 30 8.32 -35.74 14.41
CA VAL A 30 7.70 -35.86 15.74
C VAL A 30 8.58 -35.16 16.77
N GLY A 31 7.98 -34.35 17.64
CA GLY A 31 8.71 -33.55 18.64
C GLY A 31 9.06 -32.13 18.22
N GLN A 32 9.09 -31.82 16.91
CA GLN A 32 9.36 -30.46 16.41
C GLN A 32 8.10 -29.74 15.94
N ARG A 33 7.00 -30.46 15.70
CA ARG A 33 5.77 -29.91 15.11
C ARG A 33 5.26 -28.65 15.78
N THR A 34 5.17 -28.64 17.11
CA THR A 34 4.66 -27.47 17.84
C THR A 34 5.56 -26.25 17.67
N ASP A 35 6.89 -26.41 17.77
CA ASP A 35 7.84 -25.32 17.55
C ASP A 35 7.77 -24.79 16.12
N THR A 36 7.75 -25.69 15.13
CA THR A 36 7.65 -25.32 13.72
C THR A 36 6.35 -24.59 13.42
N VAL A 37 5.22 -25.05 13.96
CA VAL A 37 3.92 -24.39 13.82
C VAL A 37 3.94 -22.99 14.44
N CYS A 38 4.45 -22.85 15.66
CA CYS A 38 4.57 -21.55 16.31
C CYS A 38 5.40 -20.58 15.46
N ARG A 39 6.54 -21.03 14.93
CA ARG A 39 7.40 -20.22 14.06
C ARG A 39 6.72 -19.82 12.76
N MET A 40 6.01 -20.75 12.12
CA MET A 40 5.25 -20.48 10.89
C MET A 40 4.16 -19.43 11.12
N VAL A 41 3.41 -19.53 12.22
CA VAL A 41 2.35 -18.56 12.57
C VAL A 41 2.93 -17.19 12.87
N CYS A 42 3.99 -17.10 13.68
CA CYS A 42 4.65 -15.82 13.97
C CYS A 42 5.18 -15.17 12.70
N LYS A 43 5.89 -15.94 11.86
CA LYS A 43 6.43 -15.44 10.60
C LYS A 43 5.35 -14.95 9.64
N ALA A 44 4.22 -15.65 9.53
CA ALA A 44 3.10 -15.22 8.69
C ALA A 44 2.55 -13.87 9.17
N HIS A 45 2.34 -13.71 10.48
CA HIS A 45 1.86 -12.46 11.06
C HIS A 45 2.86 -11.30 10.85
N GLU A 46 4.16 -11.56 11.02
CA GLU A 46 5.20 -10.56 10.73
C GLU A 46 5.22 -10.15 9.25
N GLN A 47 5.07 -11.10 8.34
CA GLN A 47 5.00 -10.83 6.90
C GLN A 47 3.77 -10.01 6.53
N ASP A 48 2.60 -10.32 7.09
CA ASP A 48 1.39 -9.54 6.87
C ASP A 48 1.53 -8.11 7.40
N ALA A 49 2.13 -7.93 8.57
CA ALA A 49 2.43 -6.61 9.13
C ALA A 49 3.39 -5.82 8.22
N LEU A 50 4.46 -6.47 7.74
CA LEU A 50 5.41 -5.86 6.82
C LEU A 50 4.75 -5.46 5.49
N LEU A 51 3.94 -6.33 4.90
CA LEU A 51 3.20 -6.02 3.67
C LEU A 51 2.23 -4.86 3.88
N SER A 52 1.58 -4.79 5.04
CA SER A 52 0.71 -3.67 5.39
C SER A 52 1.49 -2.37 5.50
N ALA A 53 2.65 -2.38 6.17
CA ALA A 53 3.52 -1.22 6.28
C ALA A 53 4.03 -0.73 4.92
N ILE A 54 4.49 -1.64 4.05
CA ILE A 54 4.94 -1.31 2.69
C ILE A 54 3.79 -0.70 1.88
N ARG A 55 2.60 -1.30 1.91
CA ARG A 55 1.41 -0.75 1.23
C ARG A 55 1.03 0.64 1.77
N GLY A 56 1.20 0.87 3.07
CA GLY A 56 1.00 2.16 3.71
C GLY A 56 1.99 3.20 3.17
N LEU A 57 3.28 2.88 3.22
CA LEU A 57 4.36 3.75 2.75
C LEU A 57 4.18 4.12 1.28
N ILE A 58 3.91 3.15 0.40
CA ILE A 58 3.69 3.43 -1.03
C ILE A 58 2.52 4.39 -1.24
N ARG A 59 1.42 4.23 -0.50
CA ARG A 59 0.25 5.14 -0.61
C ARG A 59 0.57 6.55 -0.12
N GLU A 60 1.38 6.68 0.92
CA GLU A 60 1.83 7.97 1.43
C GLU A 60 2.74 8.68 0.43
N GLU A 61 3.74 7.98 -0.10
CA GLU A 61 4.63 8.50 -1.16
C GLU A 61 3.84 8.92 -2.41
N LEU A 62 2.88 8.10 -2.87
CA LEU A 62 2.02 8.46 -4.00
C LEU A 62 1.20 9.73 -3.73
N ARG A 63 0.62 9.88 -2.53
CA ARG A 63 -0.09 11.12 -2.15
C ARG A 63 0.84 12.33 -2.13
N HIS A 64 2.07 12.17 -1.64
CA HIS A 64 3.05 13.26 -1.66
C HIS A 64 3.39 13.68 -3.09
N LEU A 65 3.59 12.73 -4.00
CA LEU A 65 3.84 13.00 -5.42
C LEU A 65 2.67 13.73 -6.09
N ASP A 66 1.44 13.28 -5.86
CA ASP A 66 0.23 13.94 -6.37
C ASP A 66 0.15 15.40 -5.86
N LEU A 67 0.38 15.63 -4.56
CA LEU A 67 0.38 16.97 -3.97
C LEU A 67 1.49 17.88 -4.53
N THR A 68 2.69 17.37 -4.77
CA THR A 68 3.75 18.15 -5.43
C THR A 68 3.44 18.47 -6.88
N THR A 69 2.80 17.54 -7.61
CA THR A 69 2.39 17.75 -9.00
C THR A 69 1.25 18.77 -9.11
N GLU A 70 0.30 18.75 -8.18
CA GLU A 70 -0.73 19.77 -8.09
C GLU A 70 -0.16 21.15 -7.74
N LYS A 71 0.77 21.22 -6.77
CA LYS A 71 1.46 22.49 -6.45
C LYS A 71 2.28 23.03 -7.61
N SER A 72 2.98 22.17 -8.37
CA SER A 72 3.73 22.62 -9.54
C SER A 72 2.80 23.13 -10.65
N ARG A 73 1.65 22.48 -10.87
CA ARG A 73 0.63 22.95 -11.83
C ARG A 73 -0.02 24.26 -11.39
N GLN A 74 -0.31 24.44 -10.10
CA GLN A 74 -0.83 25.70 -9.57
C GLN A 74 0.20 26.84 -9.68
N ALA A 75 1.47 26.56 -9.41
CA ALA A 75 2.55 27.55 -9.61
C ALA A 75 2.67 27.94 -11.08
N GLN A 76 2.56 26.98 -12.00
CA GLN A 76 2.65 27.22 -13.45
C GLN A 76 1.43 27.95 -14.03
N ALA A 77 0.26 27.85 -13.40
CA ALA A 77 -0.93 28.64 -13.76
C ALA A 77 -0.88 30.08 -13.23
N GLY A 78 -0.14 30.33 -12.15
CA GLY A 78 0.08 31.67 -11.58
C GLY A 78 1.25 32.44 -12.21
N ASP A 79 2.15 31.74 -12.92
CA ASP A 79 3.33 32.30 -13.59
C ASP A 79 3.05 32.67 -15.07
N MET A 80 1.80 33.08 -15.38
CA MET A 80 1.51 33.67 -16.68
C MET A 80 2.24 35.02 -16.76
N ASP A 81 3.32 35.06 -17.54
CA ASP A 81 4.17 36.23 -17.72
C ASP A 81 3.31 37.48 -18.02
N GLU A 82 3.52 38.52 -17.23
CA GLU A 82 2.76 39.78 -17.27
C GLU A 82 2.87 40.45 -18.65
N ASN A 83 3.93 40.13 -19.40
CA ASN A 83 4.11 40.51 -20.81
C ASN A 83 3.06 39.90 -21.75
N VAL A 84 2.64 38.66 -21.52
CA VAL A 84 1.61 37.97 -22.33
C VAL A 84 0.23 38.55 -22.01
N LEU A 85 -0.05 38.83 -20.74
CA LEU A 85 -1.28 39.49 -20.33
C LEU A 85 -1.35 40.93 -20.88
N GLY A 86 -0.23 41.67 -20.86
CA GLY A 86 -0.12 42.99 -21.47
C GLY A 86 -0.34 42.98 -22.98
N PHE A 87 0.17 41.96 -23.67
CA PHE A 87 -0.08 41.76 -25.11
C PHE A 87 -1.55 41.49 -25.42
N LEU A 88 -2.22 40.62 -24.65
CA LEU A 88 -3.64 40.33 -24.82
C LEU A 88 -4.52 41.56 -24.53
N LEU A 89 -4.16 42.36 -23.52
CA LEU A 89 -4.82 43.62 -23.20
C LEU A 89 -4.64 44.66 -24.32
N ALA A 90 -3.45 44.76 -24.89
CA ALA A 90 -3.17 45.67 -26.01
C ALA A 90 -4.03 45.32 -27.24
N LEU A 91 -4.11 44.04 -27.61
CA LEU A 91 -4.97 43.58 -28.71
C LEU A 91 -6.46 43.84 -28.46
N GLN A 92 -6.89 43.80 -27.20
CA GLN A 92 -8.27 44.08 -26.82
C GLN A 92 -8.61 45.58 -26.89
N GLN A 93 -7.63 46.46 -26.60
CA GLN A 93 -7.78 47.91 -26.77
C GLN A 93 -7.72 48.33 -28.24
N GLU A 94 -6.89 47.68 -29.04
CA GLU A 94 -6.77 47.93 -30.49
C GLU A 94 -8.01 47.49 -31.28
N GLY A 95 -8.79 46.55 -30.73
CA GLY A 95 -10.11 46.15 -31.27
C GLY A 95 -11.28 47.06 -30.88
N ASP A 96 -11.13 47.88 -29.84
CA ASP A 96 -12.18 48.81 -29.34
C ASP A 96 -12.11 50.19 -30.03
N GLU A 97 -10.98 50.53 -30.67
CA GLU A 97 -10.81 51.77 -31.46
C GLU A 97 -11.41 51.71 -32.89
N ILE A 98 -12.01 50.58 -33.29
CA ILE A 98 -12.61 50.38 -34.63
C ILE A 98 -14.16 50.39 -34.60
N THR A 99 -14.77 51.15 -33.67
CA THR A 99 -16.21 51.45 -33.70
C THR A 99 -16.52 52.94 -33.73
#